data_AF-A0A8J2F522-F1
#
_entry.id   AF-A0A8J2F522-F1
#
_cell.length_a   1.000
_cell.length_b   1.000
_cell.length_c   1.000
_cell.angle_alpha   90.00
_cell.angle_beta   90.00
_cell.angle_gamma   90.00
#
_symmetry.space_group_name_H-M   'P 1'
#
loop_
_entity.id
_entity.type
_entity.pdbx_description
1 polymer ?
#
loop_
_entity_poly.entity_id
_entity_poly.type
_entity_poly.pdbx_seq_one_letter_code
_entity_poly.pdbx_strand_id
1 'polypeptide(L)'
;MIFPAHVFESEMPPSDFMLKMKKWVVVIGIAQFLCVLGRIVVGDSMGALCMMFVVSMAYMICFGEPPLHVRWVFMWTFFCFINAGFDFAIAAVRSIHVYQHYETNGKDDLKDKVPVWQIVVVLVVSWLGAISEICGAVLGYKMYQDFQDQEMQAMNQLAHAHGFGGPLYGSFASGRSGGRTSAGFAGAAGEAGATQTAQGAGAEYANLRGVVRSSATGPEPIQPFAGKGHRLSADDGTDTARENTAGDTARS
;
A
#
# COMPACT_ATOMS: atom_id res chain seq x y z
N MET A 1 -23.47 15.30 18.70
CA MET A 1 -22.23 15.95 18.26
C MET A 1 -22.20 15.91 16.74
N ILE A 2 -22.60 17.01 16.11
CA ILE A 2 -22.48 17.22 14.66
C ILE A 2 -21.08 17.80 14.49
N PHE A 3 -20.11 16.98 14.09
CA PHE A 3 -18.81 17.50 13.69
C PHE A 3 -19.04 18.24 12.37
N PRO A 4 -18.74 19.55 12.28
CA PRO A 4 -18.70 20.24 11.00
C PRO A 4 -17.48 19.72 10.24
N ALA A 5 -17.64 18.57 9.59
CA ALA A 5 -16.68 18.03 8.65
C ALA A 5 -16.79 18.80 7.33
N HIS A 6 -16.52 20.10 7.37
CA HIS A 6 -15.91 20.77 6.22
C HIS A 6 -14.44 20.33 6.20
N VAL A 7 -14.22 19.02 6.01
CA VAL A 7 -12.96 18.54 5.50
C VAL A 7 -12.89 19.15 4.12
N PHE A 8 -12.09 20.20 3.97
CA PHE A 8 -11.71 20.69 2.66
C PHE A 8 -11.04 19.48 1.99
N GLU A 9 -11.81 18.72 1.21
CA GLU A 9 -11.27 17.70 0.34
C GLU A 9 -10.43 18.47 -0.67
N SER A 10 -9.12 18.56 -0.40
CA SER A 10 -8.22 19.02 -1.43
C SER A 10 -8.29 17.96 -2.53
N GLU A 11 -8.78 18.38 -3.69
CA GLU A 11 -8.80 17.59 -4.91
C GLU A 11 -7.35 17.38 -5.38
N MET A 12 -6.56 16.63 -4.60
CA MET A 12 -5.23 16.23 -4.97
C MET A 12 -5.36 15.10 -5.99
N PRO A 13 -4.62 15.18 -7.12
CA PRO A 13 -4.63 14.11 -8.11
C PRO A 13 -4.13 12.81 -7.46
N PRO A 14 -4.73 11.65 -7.80
CA PRO A 14 -4.36 10.38 -7.19
C PRO A 14 -2.91 10.00 -7.50
N SER A 15 -2.20 9.51 -6.47
CA SER A 15 -0.88 8.90 -6.58
C SER A 15 -0.79 7.80 -7.65
N ASP A 16 0.34 7.71 -8.33
CA ASP A 16 0.68 6.53 -9.16
C ASP A 16 0.61 5.22 -8.35
N PHE A 17 0.94 5.29 -7.05
CA PHE A 17 0.84 4.16 -6.14
C PHE A 17 -0.62 3.74 -5.93
N MET A 18 -1.51 4.70 -5.66
CA MET A 18 -2.95 4.44 -5.51
C MET A 18 -3.56 3.85 -6.78
N LEU A 19 -3.16 4.33 -7.97
CA LEU A 19 -3.63 3.78 -9.24
C LEU A 19 -3.22 2.32 -9.43
N LYS A 20 -2.00 1.94 -9.00
CA LYS A 20 -1.54 0.54 -9.00
C LYS A 20 -2.27 -0.31 -7.95
N MET A 21 -2.54 0.25 -6.78
CA MET A 21 -3.24 -0.44 -5.68
C MET A 21 -4.73 -0.68 -5.96
N LYS A 22 -5.37 0.14 -6.81
CA LYS A 22 -6.76 -0.06 -7.24
C LYS A 22 -7.03 -1.49 -7.75
N LYS A 23 -6.11 -2.06 -8.53
CA LYS A 23 -6.25 -3.44 -9.06
C LYS A 23 -6.29 -4.47 -7.93
N TRP A 24 -5.48 -4.27 -6.89
CA TRP A 24 -5.47 -5.14 -5.72
C TRP A 24 -6.74 -5.02 -4.88
N VAL A 25 -7.30 -3.81 -4.76
CA VAL A 25 -8.61 -3.62 -4.10
C VAL A 25 -9.70 -4.41 -4.82
N VAL A 26 -9.73 -4.40 -6.16
CA VAL A 26 -10.69 -5.21 -6.94
C VAL A 26 -10.49 -6.70 -6.70
N VAL A 27 -9.25 -7.20 -6.71
CA VAL A 27 -8.95 -8.62 -6.46
C VAL A 27 -9.41 -9.04 -5.06
N ILE A 28 -9.13 -8.23 -4.03
CA ILE A 28 -9.57 -8.49 -2.65
C ILE A 28 -11.09 -8.40 -2.55
N GLY A 29 -11.73 -7.42 -3.20
CA GLY A 29 -13.19 -7.28 -3.22
C GLY A 29 -13.88 -8.49 -3.86
N ILE A 30 -13.33 -9.05 -4.94
CA ILE A 30 -13.83 -10.29 -5.56
C ILE A 30 -13.62 -11.47 -4.60
N ALA A 31 -12.47 -11.59 -3.94
CA ALA A 31 -12.23 -12.65 -2.96
C ALA A 31 -13.20 -12.56 -1.77
N GLN A 32 -13.47 -11.36 -1.27
CA GLN A 32 -14.47 -11.11 -0.22
C GLN A 32 -15.88 -11.47 -0.70
N PHE A 33 -16.24 -11.14 -1.95
CA PHE A 33 -17.54 -11.52 -2.53
C PHE A 33 -17.71 -13.04 -2.63
N LEU A 34 -16.65 -13.77 -3.02
CA LEU A 34 -16.67 -15.24 -3.01
C LEU A 34 -16.84 -15.80 -1.58
N CYS A 35 -16.25 -15.16 -0.58
CA CYS A 35 -16.46 -15.51 0.83
C CYS A 35 -17.91 -15.26 1.29
N VAL A 36 -18.57 -14.19 0.81
CA VAL A 36 -20.01 -13.95 1.05
C VAL A 36 -20.85 -15.13 0.55
N LEU A 37 -20.59 -15.60 -0.67
CA LEU A 37 -21.29 -16.77 -1.23
C LEU A 37 -21.03 -18.03 -0.39
N GLY A 38 -19.78 -18.25 0.03
CA GLY A 38 -19.41 -19.33 0.93
C GLY A 38 -20.19 -19.27 2.26
N ARG A 39 -20.35 -18.08 2.85
CA ARG A 39 -21.11 -17.89 4.09
C ARG A 39 -22.59 -18.18 3.93
N ILE A 40 -23.19 -17.80 2.81
CA ILE A 40 -24.59 -18.11 2.49
C ILE A 40 -24.79 -19.63 2.42
N VAL A 41 -23.85 -20.37 1.81
CA VAL A 41 -23.90 -21.84 1.75
C VAL A 41 -23.78 -22.49 3.14
N VAL A 42 -22.98 -21.89 4.02
CA VAL A 42 -22.84 -22.32 5.43
C VAL A 42 -24.05 -21.92 6.29
N GLY A 43 -24.96 -21.08 5.78
CA GLY A 43 -26.13 -20.60 6.50
C GLY A 43 -25.86 -19.43 7.45
N ASP A 44 -24.72 -18.75 7.31
CA ASP A 44 -24.34 -17.59 8.13
C ASP A 44 -24.80 -16.27 7.48
N SER A 45 -26.10 -16.01 7.57
CA SER A 45 -26.73 -14.85 6.90
C SER A 45 -26.28 -13.50 7.47
N MET A 46 -26.08 -13.41 8.79
CA MET A 46 -25.64 -12.17 9.43
C MET A 46 -24.19 -11.85 9.08
N GLY A 47 -23.29 -12.84 9.13
CA GLY A 47 -21.91 -12.69 8.71
C GLY A 47 -21.78 -12.37 7.22
N ALA A 48 -22.67 -12.93 6.38
CA ALA A 48 -22.73 -12.61 4.95
C ALA A 48 -23.19 -11.16 4.70
N LEU A 49 -24.18 -10.67 5.45
CA LEU A 49 -24.69 -9.30 5.33
C LEU A 49 -23.64 -8.26 5.72
N CYS A 50 -22.91 -8.47 6.82
CA CYS A 50 -21.81 -7.60 7.22
C CYS A 50 -20.70 -7.55 6.16
N MET A 51 -20.32 -8.70 5.61
CA MET A 51 -19.29 -8.77 4.57
C MET A 51 -19.77 -8.17 3.24
N MET A 52 -21.07 -8.21 2.93
CA MET A 52 -21.64 -7.55 1.76
C MET A 52 -21.52 -6.02 1.83
N PHE A 53 -21.62 -5.42 3.02
CA PHE A 53 -21.32 -4.00 3.20
C PHE A 53 -19.85 -3.67 2.90
N VAL A 54 -18.91 -4.52 3.32
CA VAL A 54 -17.47 -4.33 3.04
C VAL A 54 -17.20 -4.38 1.53
N VAL A 55 -17.79 -5.36 0.83
CA VAL A 55 -17.68 -5.50 -0.63
C VAL A 55 -18.29 -4.28 -1.34
N SER A 56 -19.42 -3.78 -0.86
CA SER A 56 -20.05 -2.57 -1.41
C SER A 56 -19.15 -1.34 -1.27
N MET A 57 -18.44 -1.20 -0.14
CA MET A 57 -17.46 -0.13 0.05
C MET A 57 -16.24 -0.29 -0.87
N ALA A 58 -15.74 -1.52 -1.06
CA ALA A 58 -14.67 -1.80 -2.02
C ALA A 58 -15.07 -1.42 -3.46
N TYR A 59 -16.33 -1.67 -3.83
CA TYR A 59 -16.90 -1.25 -5.11
C TYR A 59 -16.92 0.28 -5.23
N MET A 60 -17.38 1.00 -4.19
CA MET A 60 -17.39 2.47 -4.17
C MET A 60 -15.99 3.08 -4.31
N ILE A 61 -14.95 2.45 -3.75
CA ILE A 61 -13.56 2.91 -3.94
C ILE A 61 -13.13 2.81 -5.42
N CYS A 62 -13.54 1.74 -6.10
CA CYS A 62 -13.09 1.44 -7.45
C CYS A 62 -13.89 2.16 -8.54
N PHE A 63 -15.19 2.32 -8.34
CA PHE A 63 -16.15 2.80 -9.34
C PHE A 63 -16.96 4.03 -8.90
N GLY A 64 -16.70 4.56 -7.70
CA GLY A 64 -17.30 5.81 -7.26
C GLY A 64 -16.88 7.00 -8.12
N GLU A 65 -17.72 8.03 -8.15
CA GLU A 65 -17.43 9.33 -8.74
C GLU A 65 -17.37 10.37 -7.62
N PRO A 66 -16.22 11.05 -7.39
CA PRO A 66 -14.88 10.77 -7.92
C PRO A 66 -14.29 9.40 -7.49
N PRO A 67 -13.46 8.75 -8.32
CA PRO A 67 -12.80 7.50 -7.94
C PRO A 67 -11.72 7.78 -6.88
N LEU A 68 -11.53 6.83 -5.95
CA LEU A 68 -10.46 6.86 -4.93
C LEU A 68 -10.55 8.00 -3.87
N HIS A 69 -11.74 8.43 -3.46
CA HIS A 69 -11.83 9.29 -2.27
C HIS A 69 -11.26 8.61 -1.02
N VAL A 70 -10.38 9.32 -0.32
CA VAL A 70 -9.73 8.90 0.92
C VAL A 70 -10.75 8.53 1.99
N ARG A 71 -11.88 9.24 2.04
CA ARG A 71 -12.97 8.95 2.97
C ARG A 71 -13.49 7.52 2.78
N TRP A 72 -13.70 7.07 1.55
CA TRP A 72 -14.15 5.70 1.27
C TRP A 72 -13.08 4.68 1.60
N VAL A 73 -11.81 4.97 1.27
CA VAL A 73 -10.68 4.09 1.62
C VAL A 73 -10.55 3.91 3.14
N PHE A 74 -10.64 5.00 3.91
CA PHE A 74 -10.60 4.96 5.36
C PHE A 74 -11.78 4.19 5.96
N MET A 75 -13.00 4.47 5.51
CA MET A 75 -14.21 3.75 5.96
C MET A 75 -14.09 2.25 5.65
N TRP A 76 -13.72 1.88 4.43
CA TRP A 76 -13.51 0.48 4.05
C TRP A 76 -12.44 -0.21 4.91
N THR A 77 -11.30 0.45 5.14
CA THR A 77 -10.22 -0.08 5.99
C THR A 77 -10.70 -0.34 7.41
N PHE A 78 -11.44 0.61 7.98
CA PHE A 78 -11.99 0.50 9.33
C PHE A 78 -13.01 -0.64 9.44
N PHE A 79 -13.92 -0.76 8.47
CA PHE A 79 -14.88 -1.86 8.43
C PHE A 79 -14.21 -3.21 8.21
N CYS A 80 -13.20 -3.31 7.33
CA CYS A 80 -12.40 -4.53 7.17
C CYS A 80 -11.74 -4.95 8.49
N PHE A 81 -11.15 -4.00 9.21
CA PHE A 81 -10.48 -4.30 10.49
C PHE A 81 -11.45 -4.81 11.56
N ILE A 82 -12.60 -4.16 11.72
CA ILE A 82 -13.62 -4.61 12.68
C ILE A 82 -14.20 -5.97 12.26
N ASN A 83 -14.51 -6.14 10.97
CA ASN A 83 -15.08 -7.39 10.45
C ASN A 83 -14.08 -8.54 10.59
N ALA A 84 -12.79 -8.30 10.31
CA ALA A 84 -11.72 -9.27 10.55
C ALA A 84 -11.68 -9.75 12.00
N GLY A 85 -11.86 -8.86 12.98
CA GLY A 85 -11.90 -9.23 14.40
C GLY A 85 -13.05 -10.18 14.75
N PHE A 86 -14.26 -9.86 14.30
CA PHE A 86 -15.43 -10.72 14.51
C PHE A 86 -15.31 -12.05 13.77
N ASP A 87 -14.86 -12.02 12.51
CA ASP A 87 -14.68 -13.21 11.68
C ASP A 87 -13.61 -14.13 12.25
N PHE A 88 -12.51 -13.58 12.76
CA PHE A 88 -11.47 -14.33 13.44
C PHE A 88 -11.98 -14.98 14.73
N ALA A 89 -12.75 -14.25 15.54
CA ALA A 89 -13.35 -14.80 16.76
C ALA A 89 -14.31 -15.95 16.46
N ILE A 90 -15.18 -15.81 15.44
CA ILE A 90 -16.11 -16.85 15.02
C ILE A 90 -15.34 -18.07 14.47
N ALA A 91 -14.32 -17.86 13.65
CA ALA A 91 -13.47 -18.93 13.13
C ALA A 91 -12.74 -19.69 14.25
N ALA A 92 -12.24 -18.98 15.26
CA ALA A 92 -11.59 -19.56 16.43
C ALA A 92 -12.57 -20.40 17.26
N VAL A 93 -13.75 -19.86 17.59
CA VAL A 93 -14.78 -20.58 18.35
C VAL A 93 -15.24 -21.83 17.60
N ARG A 94 -15.49 -21.73 16.29
CA ARG A 94 -15.84 -22.90 15.45
C ARG A 94 -14.72 -23.94 15.45
N SER A 95 -13.47 -23.52 15.35
CA SER A 95 -12.31 -24.43 15.37
C SER A 95 -12.20 -25.17 16.72
N ILE A 96 -12.37 -24.46 17.84
CA ILE A 96 -12.35 -25.05 19.18
C ILE A 96 -13.50 -26.03 19.37
N HIS A 97 -14.72 -25.66 18.95
CA HIS A 97 -15.89 -26.53 19.07
C HIS A 97 -15.70 -27.82 18.27
N VAL A 98 -15.19 -27.72 17.05
CA VAL A 98 -14.87 -28.89 16.23
C VAL A 98 -13.82 -29.76 16.92
N TYR A 99 -12.74 -29.16 17.45
CA TYR A 99 -11.69 -29.88 18.16
C TYR A 99 -12.21 -30.63 19.39
N GLN A 100 -12.95 -29.95 20.27
CA GLN A 100 -13.52 -30.54 21.50
C GLN A 100 -14.48 -31.68 21.20
N HIS A 101 -15.27 -31.54 20.13
CA HIS A 101 -16.22 -32.55 19.73
C HIS A 101 -15.53 -33.80 19.15
N TYR A 102 -14.44 -33.62 18.39
CA TYR A 102 -13.58 -34.71 17.95
C TYR A 102 -12.89 -35.44 19.12
N GLU A 103 -12.50 -34.73 20.18
CA GLU A 103 -11.85 -35.30 21.35
C GLU A 103 -12.82 -36.08 22.25
N THR A 104 -14.03 -35.55 22.47
CA THR A 104 -14.98 -36.12 23.44
C THR A 104 -15.73 -37.34 22.91
N ASN A 105 -16.17 -37.32 21.64
CA ASN A 105 -17.09 -38.34 21.11
C ASN A 105 -16.39 -39.45 20.31
N GLY A 106 -15.06 -39.38 20.19
CA GLY A 106 -14.30 -40.30 19.34
C GLY A 106 -14.58 -40.09 17.85
N LYS A 107 -13.82 -40.77 17.00
CA LYS A 107 -13.88 -40.60 15.54
C LYS A 107 -15.16 -41.13 14.88
N ASP A 108 -15.93 -41.96 15.60
CA ASP A 108 -16.97 -42.80 14.99
C ASP A 108 -18.36 -42.14 15.01
N ASP A 109 -18.73 -41.39 16.06
CA ASP A 109 -20.07 -40.74 16.14
C ASP A 109 -20.21 -39.51 15.22
N LEU A 110 -19.10 -38.93 14.75
CA LEU A 110 -19.11 -37.75 13.89
C LEU A 110 -19.43 -38.04 12.44
N LYS A 111 -18.92 -39.17 11.94
CA LYS A 111 -19.05 -39.55 10.52
C LYS A 111 -20.48 -39.85 10.13
N ASP A 112 -21.29 -40.29 11.08
CA ASP A 112 -22.66 -40.74 10.83
C ASP A 112 -23.66 -39.59 10.75
N LYS A 113 -23.36 -38.43 11.35
CA LYS A 113 -24.28 -37.28 11.41
C LYS A 113 -23.97 -36.18 10.40
N VAL A 114 -22.68 -35.88 10.17
CA VAL A 114 -22.26 -34.81 9.26
C VAL A 114 -21.04 -35.26 8.47
N PRO A 115 -21.06 -35.18 7.12
CA PRO A 115 -19.92 -35.60 6.34
C PRO A 115 -18.73 -34.66 6.59
N VAL A 116 -17.55 -35.25 6.83
CA VAL A 116 -16.31 -34.52 7.22
C VAL A 116 -15.97 -33.37 6.28
N TRP A 117 -16.26 -33.51 4.97
CA TRP A 117 -16.00 -32.45 3.99
C TRP A 117 -16.78 -31.16 4.29
N GLN A 118 -18.00 -31.24 4.84
CA GLN A 118 -18.78 -30.05 5.20
C GLN A 118 -18.11 -29.29 6.34
N ILE A 119 -17.59 -30.01 7.35
CA ILE A 119 -16.86 -29.41 8.48
C ILE A 119 -15.60 -28.69 7.97
N VAL A 120 -14.84 -29.34 7.07
CA VAL A 120 -13.65 -28.74 6.45
C VAL A 120 -14.02 -27.50 5.64
N VAL A 121 -15.09 -27.54 4.85
CA VAL A 121 -15.56 -26.37 4.07
C VAL A 121 -15.94 -25.22 5.00
N VAL A 122 -16.69 -25.47 6.08
CA VAL A 122 -17.08 -24.44 7.06
C VAL A 122 -15.84 -23.79 7.69
N LEU A 123 -14.85 -24.58 8.08
CA LEU A 123 -13.61 -24.07 8.67
C LEU A 123 -12.81 -23.25 7.66
N VAL A 124 -12.61 -23.77 6.44
CA VAL A 124 -11.87 -23.08 5.38
C VAL A 124 -12.54 -21.76 5.01
N VAL A 125 -13.86 -21.74 4.82
CA VAL A 125 -14.61 -20.51 4.51
C VAL A 125 -14.52 -19.50 5.67
N SER A 126 -14.60 -19.96 6.92
CA SER A 126 -14.50 -19.08 8.09
C SER A 126 -13.12 -18.42 8.19
N TRP A 127 -12.05 -19.19 7.98
CA TRP A 127 -10.68 -18.68 8.03
C TRP A 127 -10.32 -17.82 6.81
N LEU A 128 -10.75 -18.20 5.60
CA LEU A 128 -10.56 -17.40 4.39
C LEU A 128 -11.23 -16.03 4.50
N GLY A 129 -12.43 -15.97 5.09
CA GLY A 129 -13.10 -14.71 5.39
C GLY A 129 -12.21 -13.77 6.22
N ALA A 130 -11.78 -14.23 7.40
CA ALA A 130 -10.91 -13.44 8.28
C ALA A 130 -9.59 -13.01 7.61
N ILE A 131 -8.94 -13.91 6.87
CA ILE A 131 -7.69 -13.60 6.16
C ILE A 131 -7.92 -12.53 5.08
N SER A 132 -8.98 -12.66 4.29
CA SER A 132 -9.30 -11.71 3.22
C SER A 132 -9.55 -10.31 3.77
N GLU A 133 -10.22 -10.18 4.92
CA GLU A 133 -10.47 -8.92 5.61
C GLU A 133 -9.20 -8.29 6.18
N ILE A 134 -8.30 -9.10 6.76
CA ILE A 134 -6.98 -8.63 7.21
C ILE A 134 -6.17 -8.09 6.02
N CYS A 135 -6.16 -8.79 4.88
CA CYS A 135 -5.50 -8.32 3.67
C CYS A 135 -6.09 -6.99 3.18
N GLY A 136 -7.42 -6.85 3.21
CA GLY A 136 -8.10 -5.59 2.88
C GLY A 136 -7.69 -4.45 3.81
N ALA A 137 -7.68 -4.69 5.13
CA ALA A 137 -7.26 -3.71 6.12
C ALA A 137 -5.80 -3.28 5.96
N VAL A 138 -4.88 -4.22 5.69
CA VAL A 138 -3.46 -3.92 5.46
C VAL A 138 -3.27 -3.10 4.17
N LEU A 139 -3.99 -3.45 3.10
CA LEU A 139 -3.92 -2.71 1.84
C LEU A 139 -4.46 -1.28 2.01
N GLY A 140 -5.61 -1.14 2.66
CA GLY A 140 -6.22 0.15 2.95
C GLY A 140 -5.34 1.04 3.85
N TYR A 141 -4.68 0.45 4.85
CA TYR A 141 -3.69 1.15 5.67
C TYR A 141 -2.51 1.69 4.83
N LYS A 142 -1.97 0.91 3.89
CA LYS A 142 -0.90 1.36 3.00
C LYS A 142 -1.34 2.49 2.08
N MET A 143 -2.56 2.43 1.54
CA MET A 143 -3.12 3.52 0.73
C MET A 143 -3.33 4.79 1.56
N TYR A 144 -3.73 4.65 2.82
CA TYR A 144 -3.87 5.77 3.74
C TYR A 144 -2.51 6.42 4.09
N GLN A 145 -1.46 5.62 4.30
CA GLN A 145 -0.10 6.14 4.50
C GLN A 145 0.40 6.93 3.30
N ASP A 146 0.22 6.41 2.08
CA ASP A 146 0.60 7.12 0.85
C ASP A 146 -0.12 8.47 0.72
N PHE A 147 -1.41 8.51 1.05
CA PHE A 147 -2.16 9.77 1.06
C PHE A 147 -1.63 10.79 2.08
N GLN A 148 -1.29 10.35 3.30
CA GLN A 148 -0.71 11.21 4.33
C GLN A 148 0.66 11.78 3.90
N ASP A 149 1.48 10.96 3.25
CA ASP A 149 2.78 11.39 2.72
C ASP A 149 2.61 12.45 1.62
N GLN A 150 1.59 12.31 0.76
CA GLN A 150 1.27 13.31 -0.27
C GLN A 150 0.76 14.62 0.31
N GLU A 151 -0.12 14.55 1.30
CA GLU A 151 -0.63 15.72 2.00
C GLU A 151 0.51 16.50 2.67
N MET A 152 1.43 15.80 3.33
CA MET A 152 2.61 16.39 3.95
C MET A 152 3.53 17.06 2.90
N GLN A 153 3.75 16.43 1.75
CA GLN A 153 4.55 17.01 0.66
C GLN A 153 3.89 18.26 0.07
N ALA A 154 2.57 18.24 -0.15
CA ALA A 154 1.82 19.38 -0.65
C ALA A 154 1.86 20.57 0.32
N MET A 155 1.68 20.31 1.63
CA MET A 155 1.81 21.34 2.66
C MET A 155 3.23 21.92 2.72
N ASN A 156 4.27 21.09 2.60
CA ASN A 156 5.65 21.58 2.58
C ASN A 156 5.92 22.49 1.37
N GLN A 157 5.41 22.14 0.18
CA GLN A 157 5.51 22.99 -1.01
C GLN A 157 4.79 24.32 -0.84
N LEU A 158 3.58 24.31 -0.25
CA LEU A 158 2.82 25.52 0.02
C LEU A 158 3.53 26.43 1.04
N ALA A 159 4.10 25.85 2.10
CA ALA A 159 4.88 26.57 3.10
C ALA A 159 6.11 27.26 2.49
N HIS A 160 6.81 26.57 1.58
CA HIS A 160 7.92 27.15 0.82
C HIS A 160 7.47 28.28 -0.12
N ALA A 161 6.31 28.14 -0.78
CA ALA A 161 5.79 29.14 -1.71
C ALA A 161 5.36 30.45 -1.01
N HIS A 162 4.81 30.37 0.19
CA HIS A 162 4.33 31.54 0.94
C HIS A 162 5.41 32.27 1.75
N GLY A 163 6.69 31.91 1.60
CA GLY A 163 7.77 32.60 2.30
C GLY A 163 7.70 32.50 3.82
N PHE A 164 6.87 31.61 4.38
CA PHE A 164 6.87 31.20 5.79
C PHE A 164 8.06 30.28 6.08
N GLY A 165 9.24 30.65 5.56
CA GLY A 165 10.52 29.97 5.71
C GLY A 165 11.05 30.13 7.12
N GLY A 166 10.44 29.40 8.06
CA GLY A 166 10.99 29.10 9.36
C GLY A 166 10.86 27.60 9.61
N PRO A 167 11.91 26.89 10.02
CA PRO A 167 11.84 25.47 10.39
C PRO A 167 11.10 25.34 11.73
N LEU A 168 9.80 25.61 11.75
CA LEU A 168 8.97 25.52 12.95
C LEU A 168 8.36 24.13 13.14
N TYR A 169 8.48 23.25 12.14
CA TYR A 169 7.97 21.88 12.21
C TYR A 169 9.00 20.84 11.76
N GLY A 170 10.22 20.95 12.27
CA GLY A 170 11.30 20.00 11.98
C GLY A 170 12.15 19.71 13.20
N SER A 171 11.76 18.74 14.03
CA SER A 171 12.70 17.82 14.72
C SER A 171 12.00 16.74 15.59
N PHE A 172 10.89 16.12 15.14
CA PHE A 172 10.34 14.94 15.85
C PHE A 172 10.23 13.66 15.00
N ALA A 173 10.60 13.70 13.71
CA ALA A 173 10.37 12.59 12.78
C ALA A 173 11.63 11.85 12.28
N SER A 174 12.79 11.97 12.94
CA SER A 174 13.95 11.11 12.66
C SER A 174 14.26 10.19 13.86
N GLY A 175 13.34 9.28 14.16
CA GLY A 175 13.45 8.39 15.32
C GLY A 175 12.94 6.97 15.08
N ARG A 176 12.98 6.47 13.84
CA ARG A 176 12.73 5.04 13.58
C ARG A 176 13.58 4.49 12.42
N SER A 177 14.87 4.82 12.43
CA SER A 177 15.88 4.01 11.76
C SER A 177 16.30 2.89 12.71
N GLY A 178 15.54 1.80 12.70
CA GLY A 178 15.99 0.52 13.24
C GLY A 178 16.95 -0.14 12.26
N GLY A 179 18.15 0.43 12.12
CA GLY A 179 19.17 -0.02 11.19
C GLY A 179 20.54 -0.01 11.86
N ARG A 180 20.93 -1.19 12.36
CA ARG A 180 22.29 -1.65 12.69
C ARG A 180 23.41 -0.60 12.61
N THR A 181 23.97 -0.33 13.78
CA THR A 181 25.37 0.01 14.03
C THR A 181 26.35 -0.40 12.91
N SER A 182 26.80 0.55 12.10
CA SER A 182 28.18 0.55 11.59
C SER A 182 28.91 1.74 12.20
N ALA A 183 29.80 1.42 13.12
CA ALA A 183 30.71 2.35 13.76
C ALA A 183 31.70 2.97 12.75
N GLY A 184 32.08 4.22 13.00
CA GLY A 184 33.13 4.95 12.27
C GLY A 184 32.54 5.88 11.21
N PHE A 185 32.83 7.18 11.15
CA PHE A 185 34.03 7.87 11.57
C PHE A 185 33.67 9.35 11.84
N ALA A 186 34.01 9.86 13.02
CA ALA A 186 33.94 11.28 13.32
C ALA A 186 35.15 11.98 12.65
N GLY A 187 34.88 12.88 11.71
CA GLY A 187 35.87 13.74 11.08
C GLY A 187 35.33 15.16 11.03
N ALA A 188 35.89 16.01 11.89
CA ALA A 188 35.54 17.40 12.06
C ALA A 188 36.06 18.30 10.92
N ALA A 189 35.38 19.43 10.77
CA ALA A 189 35.89 20.75 10.38
C ALA A 189 36.60 20.93 9.02
N GLY A 190 36.14 21.92 8.25
CA GLY A 190 37.03 22.67 7.37
C GLY A 190 36.45 23.12 6.03
N GLU A 191 36.27 24.43 5.94
CA GLU A 191 36.62 25.26 4.78
C GLU A 191 35.71 25.39 3.54
N ALA A 192 35.37 26.66 3.35
CA ALA A 192 35.07 27.31 2.08
C ALA A 192 36.17 27.05 1.04
N GLY A 193 35.77 26.89 -0.23
CA GLY A 193 36.71 26.84 -1.32
C GLY A 193 36.04 26.52 -2.65
N ALA A 194 35.86 27.57 -3.45
CA ALA A 194 35.53 27.44 -4.87
C ALA A 194 36.62 26.63 -5.59
N THR A 195 36.22 25.67 -6.42
CA THR A 195 37.05 25.25 -7.57
C THR A 195 36.16 24.67 -8.67
N GLN A 196 35.89 25.50 -9.67
CA GLN A 196 35.65 25.04 -11.03
C GLN A 196 36.89 24.26 -11.48
N THR A 197 36.73 23.01 -11.88
CA THR A 197 37.71 22.39 -12.79
C THR A 197 36.97 21.53 -13.80
N ALA A 198 37.13 21.94 -15.06
CA ALA A 198 36.71 21.25 -16.26
C ALA A 198 37.73 20.18 -16.66
N GLN A 199 37.26 19.09 -17.27
CA GLN A 199 37.93 18.28 -18.32
C GLN A 199 36.98 17.10 -18.62
N GLY A 200 36.31 17.01 -19.77
CA GLY A 200 36.82 16.71 -21.11
C GLY A 200 36.19 15.35 -21.52
N ALA A 201 35.82 14.99 -22.75
CA ALA A 201 36.04 15.52 -24.10
C ALA A 201 35.01 14.88 -25.06
N GLY A 202 34.76 15.51 -26.22
CA GLY A 202 33.95 14.97 -27.34
C GLY A 202 33.16 16.08 -28.03
N ALA A 203 33.82 16.93 -28.82
CA ALA A 203 33.81 16.91 -30.30
C ALA A 203 32.41 17.26 -30.89
N GLU A 204 32.21 18.51 -31.32
CA GLU A 204 32.30 18.93 -32.74
C GLU A 204 30.95 18.68 -33.44
N TYR A 205 30.09 19.68 -33.68
CA TYR A 205 30.10 20.66 -34.79
C TYR A 205 29.45 21.98 -34.32
N ALA A 206 30.14 23.13 -34.36
CA ALA A 206 30.29 24.05 -35.49
C ALA A 206 29.00 24.80 -35.93
N ASN A 207 28.97 26.09 -35.52
CA ASN A 207 28.42 27.27 -36.22
C ASN A 207 26.91 27.46 -36.41
N LEU A 208 26.35 28.47 -35.71
CA LEU A 208 25.88 29.75 -36.31
C LEU A 208 25.38 30.68 -35.18
N ARG A 209 26.24 31.58 -34.67
CA ARG A 209 26.27 33.04 -34.96
C ARG A 209 24.90 33.75 -34.79
N GLY A 210 24.78 34.50 -33.70
CA GLY A 210 23.65 35.41 -33.47
C GLY A 210 23.78 36.21 -32.18
N VAL A 211 24.77 37.10 -32.14
CA VAL A 211 24.97 38.12 -31.10
C VAL A 211 23.79 39.08 -31.07
N VAL A 212 23.07 39.19 -29.95
CA VAL A 212 22.53 40.46 -29.46
C VAL A 212 22.57 40.45 -27.92
N ARG A 213 23.50 41.22 -27.38
CA ARG A 213 23.45 41.77 -26.02
C ARG A 213 22.38 42.87 -26.04
N SER A 214 21.38 42.76 -25.17
CA SER A 214 20.65 43.95 -24.70
C SER A 214 20.15 43.72 -23.28
N SER A 215 20.73 44.51 -22.39
CA SER A 215 20.30 44.79 -21.03
C SER A 215 18.93 45.46 -21.03
N ALA A 216 17.94 44.82 -20.41
CA ALA A 216 16.74 45.49 -19.92
C ALA A 216 16.14 44.66 -18.77
N THR A 217 16.05 45.28 -17.60
CA THR A 217 15.24 44.86 -16.46
C THR A 217 13.79 44.67 -16.90
N GLY A 218 13.37 43.41 -17.02
CA GLY A 218 12.01 42.98 -17.32
C GLY A 218 11.67 41.73 -16.49
N PRO A 219 10.37 41.43 -16.29
CA PRO A 219 9.92 40.33 -15.45
C PRO A 219 10.50 39.00 -15.96
N GLU A 220 10.99 38.18 -15.03
CA GLU A 220 11.72 36.96 -15.36
C GLU A 220 10.89 36.03 -16.26
N PRO A 221 11.46 35.52 -17.36
CA PRO A 221 10.81 34.53 -18.19
C PRO A 221 10.61 33.24 -17.39
N ILE A 222 9.37 32.76 -17.36
CA ILE A 222 8.99 31.44 -16.86
C ILE A 222 9.92 30.41 -17.51
N GLN A 223 10.84 29.86 -16.74
CA GLN A 223 11.65 28.72 -17.19
C GLN A 223 10.70 27.53 -17.34
N PRO A 224 10.49 26.99 -18.55
CA PRO A 224 9.74 25.75 -18.70
C PRO A 224 10.49 24.67 -17.90
N PHE A 225 9.73 23.90 -17.10
CA PHE A 225 10.21 22.79 -16.30
C PHE A 225 11.28 22.00 -17.06
N ALA A 226 12.54 22.18 -16.68
CA ALA A 226 13.64 21.33 -17.08
C ALA A 226 13.47 20.01 -16.29
N GLY A 227 12.46 19.25 -16.68
CA GLY A 227 12.20 17.90 -16.20
C GLY A 227 13.44 17.07 -16.47
N LYS A 228 14.24 16.87 -15.43
CA LYS A 228 15.40 16.00 -15.43
C LYS A 228 14.85 14.58 -15.57
N GLY A 229 14.66 14.15 -16.81
CA GLY A 229 14.14 12.83 -17.16
C GLY A 229 14.99 11.78 -16.48
N HIS A 230 14.44 11.17 -15.43
CA HIS A 230 15.06 10.04 -14.77
C HIS A 230 14.92 8.86 -15.74
N ARG A 231 15.95 8.62 -16.54
CA ARG A 231 16.05 7.42 -17.36
C ARG A 231 16.00 6.23 -16.41
N LEU A 232 14.90 5.49 -16.44
CA LEU A 232 14.85 4.13 -15.91
C LEU A 232 15.89 3.34 -16.71
N SER A 233 17.02 3.03 -16.06
CA SER A 233 17.92 1.99 -16.56
C SER A 233 17.10 0.71 -16.65
N ALA A 234 16.89 0.23 -17.86
CA ALA A 234 16.46 -1.12 -18.11
C ALA A 234 17.58 -2.03 -17.59
N ASP A 235 17.37 -2.59 -16.40
CA ASP A 235 18.20 -3.66 -15.88
C ASP A 235 17.80 -4.93 -16.63
N ASP A 236 18.62 -5.24 -17.64
CA ASP A 236 18.50 -6.38 -18.54
C ASP A 236 18.95 -7.62 -17.76
N GLY A 237 18.03 -8.15 -16.94
CA GLY A 237 18.23 -9.35 -16.12
C GLY A 237 18.02 -10.63 -16.91
N THR A 238 18.74 -10.83 -18.00
CA THR A 238 19.04 -12.15 -18.55
C THR A 238 20.21 -12.75 -17.79
N ASP A 239 19.94 -13.83 -17.04
CA ASP A 239 20.86 -14.90 -16.58
C ASP A 239 20.28 -15.45 -15.26
N THR A 240 20.04 -16.72 -15.01
CA THR A 240 20.49 -17.96 -15.64
C THR A 240 19.53 -19.06 -15.18
N ALA A 241 19.01 -19.84 -16.13
CA ALA A 241 18.50 -21.16 -15.83
C ALA A 241 19.68 -22.01 -15.34
N ARG A 242 19.64 -22.45 -14.08
CA ARG A 242 20.50 -23.54 -13.60
C ARG A 242 19.63 -24.62 -12.98
N GLU A 243 19.14 -25.45 -13.88
CA GLU A 243 19.04 -26.90 -13.76
C GLU A 243 19.98 -27.46 -12.68
N ASN A 244 19.39 -27.97 -11.59
CA ASN A 244 20.03 -28.92 -10.69
C ASN A 244 19.06 -30.09 -10.53
N THR A 245 19.10 -30.95 -11.54
CA THR A 245 18.65 -32.34 -11.48
C THR A 245 19.75 -33.17 -10.84
N ALA A 246 19.35 -34.22 -10.10
CA ALA A 246 20.13 -35.36 -9.62
C ALA A 246 20.76 -35.28 -8.22
N GLY A 247 20.54 -36.35 -7.44
CA GLY A 247 21.13 -36.58 -6.11
C GLY A 247 20.10 -37.10 -5.10
N ASP A 248 19.47 -38.26 -5.29
CA ASP A 248 20.01 -39.62 -5.11
C ASP A 248 19.87 -40.17 -3.67
N THR A 249 19.53 -41.46 -3.61
CA THR A 249 19.76 -42.42 -2.52
C THR A 249 19.07 -42.31 -1.15
N ALA A 250 18.08 -43.20 -0.98
CA ALA A 250 18.06 -44.29 0.02
C ALA A 250 18.61 -44.05 1.43
N ARG A 251 17.78 -44.26 2.46
CA ARG A 251 18.12 -45.07 3.65
C ARG A 251 16.91 -45.37 4.56
N SER A 252 16.87 -46.66 4.93
CA SER A 252 16.19 -47.36 6.04
C SER A 252 14.69 -47.16 6.26
#